data_AF-A0A6V7UAM7-F1
#
_entry.id   AF-A0A6V7UAM7-F1
#
_cell.length_a   1.000
_cell.length_b   1.000
_cell.length_c   1.000
_cell.angle_alpha   90.00
_cell.angle_beta   90.00
_cell.angle_gamma   90.00
#
_symmetry.space_group_name_H-M   'P 1'
#
loop_
_entity.id
_entity.type
_entity.pdbx_description
1 polymer ?
#
loop_
_entity_poly.entity_id
_entity_poly.type
_entity_poly.pdbx_seq_one_letter_code
_entity_poly.pdbx_strand_id
1 'polypeptide(L)'
;MASFIKTKRDSDKLVFEGHTYFKHSIASQNRIYWGCILRRKIKCRGFAVTDVDNKVTVTNQHCHPQTYDPITNTSSTHLEGEENIIRVRTRIPAQKRKQSLKENDLQTKRLKSEGNLINVKSEWEHSTFDDFEQQCSTTTIGTLMQQIQQTEMEPMNAHLFVELMAQFFGQGWMLGSSGGMAAITQSLGNGEDGGDCLLLVSPSSVPKERLTEQDLFAFDSKCIQERCDDICLSTNPIFGPTHLRPSACTPLFLLLLQSTPGTSCVIHTHSKYANLVTVLFAQRNCLEITNQEMLKGVMDRRNWRSFQNTDKFILPIVENKPQEQDLLPILKEAIDKYPHSPAFLVRRHGLFVLGPSWQKTKVMLECLEYLLELIWEMGKAGIDDI
;
A
#
# COMPACT_ATOMS: atom_id res chain seq x y z
N MET A 1 -35.93 16.36 -4.97
CA MET A 1 -35.51 16.05 -6.35
C MET A 1 -34.03 15.75 -6.36
N ALA A 2 -33.57 14.85 -7.22
CA ALA A 2 -32.16 14.59 -7.41
C ALA A 2 -31.53 15.72 -8.24
N SER A 3 -30.39 16.25 -7.78
CA SER A 3 -29.63 17.26 -8.50
C SER A 3 -28.24 16.74 -8.80
N PHE A 4 -27.84 16.77 -10.07
CA PHE A 4 -26.51 16.39 -10.53
C PHE A 4 -25.69 17.65 -10.76
N ILE A 5 -24.59 17.79 -10.04
CA ILE A 5 -23.78 19.01 -10.02
C ILE A 5 -22.35 18.65 -10.41
N LYS A 6 -21.76 19.42 -11.31
CA LYS A 6 -20.33 19.33 -11.62
C LYS A 6 -19.54 20.27 -10.71
N THR A 7 -18.43 19.80 -10.16
CA THR A 7 -17.52 20.66 -9.40
C THR A 7 -16.67 21.55 -10.34
N LYS A 8 -15.99 22.55 -9.77
CA LYS A 8 -14.97 23.36 -10.47
C LYS A 8 -13.79 22.54 -11.03
N ARG A 9 -13.66 21.27 -10.65
CA ARG A 9 -12.65 20.31 -11.12
C ARG A 9 -13.27 19.23 -12.03
N ASP A 10 -14.44 19.51 -12.61
CA ASP A 10 -15.21 18.65 -13.52
C ASP A 10 -15.57 17.25 -12.94
N SER A 11 -15.69 17.14 -11.61
CA SER A 11 -16.16 15.90 -10.98
C SER A 11 -17.66 15.91 -10.74
N ASP A 12 -18.31 14.80 -11.09
CA ASP A 12 -19.76 14.59 -10.91
C ASP A 12 -20.11 14.40 -9.43
N LYS A 13 -21.09 15.15 -8.95
CA LYS A 13 -21.73 15.00 -7.63
C LYS A 13 -23.22 14.77 -7.78
N LEU A 14 -23.75 13.94 -6.90
CA LEU A 14 -25.18 13.77 -6.70
C LEU A 14 -25.58 14.44 -5.39
N VAL A 15 -26.66 15.21 -5.43
CA VAL A 15 -27.36 15.73 -4.26
C VAL A 15 -28.75 15.11 -4.21
N PHE A 16 -29.05 14.41 -3.13
CA PHE A 16 -30.32 13.73 -2.93
C PHE A 16 -30.67 13.74 -1.44
N GLU A 17 -31.91 14.09 -1.10
CA GLU A 17 -32.43 14.14 0.28
C GLU A 17 -31.53 14.93 1.26
N GLY A 18 -30.99 16.07 0.82
CA GLY A 18 -30.12 16.93 1.65
C GLY A 18 -28.72 16.38 1.92
N HIS A 19 -28.34 15.30 1.23
CA HIS A 19 -27.03 14.67 1.32
C HIS A 19 -26.27 14.79 0.00
N THR A 20 -24.94 14.85 0.08
CA THR A 20 -24.06 14.94 -1.09
C THR A 20 -23.19 13.70 -1.22
N TYR A 21 -23.11 13.21 -2.45
CA TYR A 21 -22.40 12.00 -2.82
C TYR A 21 -21.41 12.27 -3.95
N PHE A 22 -20.31 11.51 -3.97
CA PHE A 22 -19.36 11.45 -5.07
C PHE A 22 -19.58 10.17 -5.88
N LYS A 23 -19.35 10.27 -7.20
CA LYS A 23 -19.31 9.12 -8.09
C LYS A 23 -18.26 8.12 -7.59
N HIS A 24 -18.69 6.90 -7.28
CA HIS A 24 -17.86 5.85 -6.71
C HIS A 24 -17.43 4.84 -7.76
N SER A 25 -18.38 4.35 -8.56
CA SER A 25 -18.13 3.38 -9.64
C SER A 25 -19.30 3.36 -10.63
N ILE A 26 -19.05 2.82 -11.82
CA ILE A 26 -20.06 2.55 -12.85
C ILE A 26 -20.14 1.03 -13.01
N ALA A 27 -21.34 0.45 -13.00
CA ALA A 27 -21.51 -0.98 -13.29
C ALA A 27 -22.08 -1.23 -14.68
N SER A 28 -21.99 -2.48 -15.13
CA SER A 28 -22.70 -3.00 -16.29
C SER A 28 -24.20 -2.69 -16.19
N GLN A 29 -24.83 -2.27 -17.29
CA GLN A 29 -26.18 -1.67 -17.38
C GLN A 29 -26.26 -0.16 -17.07
N ASN A 30 -25.14 0.58 -17.15
CA ASN A 30 -25.10 2.05 -17.06
C ASN A 30 -25.59 2.62 -15.71
N ARG A 31 -25.53 1.82 -14.64
CA ARG A 31 -25.85 2.26 -13.28
C ARG A 31 -24.64 2.94 -12.65
N ILE A 32 -24.86 4.06 -11.96
CA ILE A 32 -23.81 4.80 -11.28
C ILE A 32 -24.00 4.67 -9.77
N TYR A 33 -22.93 4.29 -9.07
CA TYR A 33 -22.90 4.20 -7.62
C TYR A 33 -22.31 5.47 -7.04
N TRP A 34 -22.92 5.96 -5.96
CA TRP A 34 -22.62 7.23 -5.33
C TRP A 34 -22.35 7.03 -3.84
N GLY A 35 -21.16 7.42 -3.39
CA GLY A 35 -20.74 7.31 -1.99
C GLY A 35 -20.79 8.65 -1.26
N CYS A 36 -21.20 8.65 0.00
CA CYS A 36 -21.25 9.86 0.83
C CYS A 36 -19.90 10.59 0.91
N ILE A 37 -19.92 11.94 0.80
CA ILE A 37 -18.73 12.80 0.93
C ILE A 37 -18.02 12.67 2.28
N LEU A 38 -18.76 12.39 3.36
CA LEU A 38 -18.19 12.26 4.72
C LEU A 38 -17.68 10.85 5.03
N ARG A 39 -17.66 9.94 4.04
CA ARG A 39 -17.18 8.55 4.22
C ARG A 39 -15.76 8.48 4.77
N ARG A 40 -14.86 9.40 4.34
CA ARG A 40 -13.48 9.46 4.86
C ARG A 40 -13.37 10.18 6.20
N LYS A 41 -14.20 11.21 6.45
CA LYS A 41 -14.09 12.06 7.65
C LYS A 41 -14.69 11.40 8.90
N ILE A 42 -15.89 10.83 8.80
CA ILE A 42 -16.63 10.28 9.95
C ILE A 42 -16.99 8.79 9.77
N LYS A 43 -16.41 8.12 8.76
CA LYS A 43 -16.72 6.72 8.41
C LYS A 43 -18.19 6.48 8.04
N CYS A 44 -18.87 7.50 7.51
CA CYS A 44 -20.25 7.37 7.01
C CYS A 44 -20.33 6.33 5.89
N ARG A 45 -21.35 5.47 5.93
CA ARG A 45 -21.57 4.41 4.93
C ARG A 45 -22.75 4.71 3.98
N GLY A 46 -23.28 5.94 4.01
CA GLY A 46 -24.38 6.36 3.13
C GLY A 46 -24.05 6.14 1.66
N PHE A 47 -24.98 5.52 0.94
CA PHE A 47 -24.75 5.04 -0.42
C PHE A 47 -26.03 5.11 -1.26
N ALA A 48 -25.90 5.58 -2.49
CA ALA A 48 -27.02 5.72 -3.43
C ALA A 48 -26.63 5.19 -4.82
N VAL A 49 -27.62 4.82 -5.61
CA VAL A 49 -27.45 4.30 -6.98
C VAL A 49 -28.39 5.06 -7.90
N THR A 50 -27.91 5.44 -9.09
CA THR A 50 -28.75 5.96 -10.17
C THR A 50 -28.83 4.97 -11.32
N ASP A 51 -30.02 4.76 -11.86
CA ASP A 51 -30.25 3.98 -13.08
C ASP A 51 -30.09 4.82 -14.36
N VAL A 52 -30.38 4.20 -15.51
CA VAL A 52 -30.34 4.84 -16.85
C VAL A 52 -31.28 6.05 -16.96
N ASP A 53 -32.35 6.09 -16.18
CA ASP A 53 -33.34 7.17 -16.17
C ASP A 53 -33.00 8.24 -15.10
N ASN A 54 -31.79 8.19 -14.54
CA ASN A 54 -31.32 9.04 -13.44
C ASN A 54 -32.18 8.97 -12.16
N LYS A 55 -32.93 7.89 -11.97
CA LYS A 55 -33.72 7.67 -10.76
C LYS A 55 -32.79 7.22 -9.63
N VAL A 56 -32.83 7.95 -8.51
CA VAL A 56 -31.98 7.67 -7.34
C VAL A 56 -32.65 6.65 -6.42
N THR A 57 -31.89 5.62 -6.03
CA THR A 57 -32.25 4.67 -4.97
C THR A 57 -31.19 4.72 -3.88
N VAL A 58 -31.59 5.04 -2.64
CA VAL A 58 -30.69 5.00 -1.46
C VAL A 58 -30.57 3.55 -1.01
N THR A 59 -29.35 3.02 -1.02
CA THR A 59 -29.03 1.62 -0.66
C THR A 59 -28.49 1.51 0.76
N ASN A 60 -27.94 2.59 1.32
CA ASN A 60 -27.52 2.64 2.71
C ASN A 60 -27.73 4.02 3.31
N GLN A 61 -28.17 4.05 4.56
CA GLN A 61 -28.54 5.26 5.29
C GLN A 61 -27.31 6.01 5.83
N HIS A 62 -27.48 7.30 6.09
CA HIS A 62 -26.44 8.16 6.66
C HIS A 62 -26.42 8.08 8.19
N CYS A 63 -25.24 8.24 8.77
CA CYS A 63 -25.04 8.33 10.23
C CYS A 63 -24.87 9.79 10.71
N HIS A 64 -25.27 10.76 9.90
CA HIS A 64 -25.13 12.20 10.16
C HIS A 64 -26.33 12.95 9.59
N PRO A 65 -26.64 14.16 10.09
CA PRO A 65 -27.70 14.99 9.55
C PRO A 65 -27.38 15.49 8.14
N GLN A 66 -28.38 16.08 7.48
CA GLN A 66 -28.24 16.70 6.16
C GLN A 66 -27.19 17.81 6.22
N THR A 67 -26.26 17.79 5.27
CA THR A 67 -25.13 18.73 5.22
C THR A 67 -25.13 19.58 3.96
N TYR A 68 -26.12 19.44 3.08
CA TYR A 68 -26.24 20.21 1.86
C TYR A 68 -27.10 21.46 2.08
N ASP A 69 -26.54 22.62 1.78
CA ASP A 69 -27.24 23.90 1.79
C ASP A 69 -27.69 24.26 0.36
N PRO A 70 -29.01 24.28 0.08
CA PRO A 70 -29.55 24.60 -1.23
C PRO A 70 -29.43 26.09 -1.62
N ILE A 71 -29.23 27.01 -0.66
CA ILE A 71 -29.10 28.45 -0.93
C ILE A 71 -27.69 28.75 -1.46
N THR A 72 -26.68 28.19 -0.81
CA THR A 72 -25.27 28.40 -1.21
C THR A 72 -24.79 27.38 -2.24
N ASN A 73 -25.58 26.33 -2.52
CA ASN A 73 -25.19 25.19 -3.36
C ASN A 73 -23.86 24.55 -2.89
N THR A 74 -23.69 24.47 -1.57
CA THR A 74 -22.49 23.91 -0.94
C THR A 74 -22.83 22.83 0.08
N SER A 75 -21.91 21.89 0.26
CA SER A 75 -22.01 20.86 1.29
C SER A 75 -21.06 21.22 2.42
N SER A 76 -21.57 21.41 3.64
CA SER A 76 -20.70 21.57 4.81
C SER A 76 -19.96 20.27 5.09
N THR A 77 -18.64 20.34 5.17
CA THR A 77 -17.81 19.25 5.71
C THR A 77 -17.64 19.36 7.23
N HIS A 78 -18.21 20.40 7.86
CA HIS A 78 -18.18 20.64 9.30
C HIS A 78 -19.56 20.32 9.88
N LEU A 79 -19.59 19.40 10.85
CA LEU A 79 -20.78 19.14 11.63
C LEU A 79 -20.84 20.21 12.73
N GLU A 80 -22.00 20.85 12.90
CA GLU A 80 -22.20 21.85 13.96
C GLU A 80 -21.85 21.25 15.33
N GLY A 81 -20.96 21.91 16.08
CA GLY A 81 -20.46 21.45 17.39
C GLY A 81 -18.93 21.34 17.53
N GLU A 82 -18.14 21.60 16.48
CA GLU A 82 -16.65 21.58 16.53
C GLU A 82 -16.02 22.99 16.70
N GLU A 83 -16.59 23.87 17.52
CA GLU A 83 -15.90 25.11 17.94
C GLU A 83 -15.35 24.96 19.37
N ASN A 84 -14.03 25.11 19.50
CA ASN A 84 -13.22 25.14 20.72
C ASN A 84 -12.99 23.82 21.48
N ILE A 85 -12.10 22.96 20.97
CA ILE A 85 -11.22 22.16 21.84
C ILE A 85 -9.77 22.31 21.37
N ILE A 86 -9.08 23.31 21.93
CA ILE A 86 -7.62 23.25 22.07
C ILE A 86 -7.34 22.05 22.98
N ARG A 87 -6.84 20.93 22.42
CA ARG A 87 -6.40 19.79 23.23
C ARG A 87 -5.07 20.11 23.92
N VAL A 88 -5.13 20.79 25.05
CA VAL A 88 -4.05 20.77 26.05
C VAL A 88 -3.99 19.36 26.63
N ARG A 89 -2.87 18.66 26.41
CA ARG A 89 -2.61 17.37 27.04
C ARG A 89 -2.27 17.57 28.53
N THR A 90 -3.24 17.42 29.42
CA THR A 90 -2.97 17.18 30.84
C THR A 90 -2.92 15.67 31.10
N ARG A 91 -1.79 15.21 31.66
CA ARG A 91 -1.58 13.83 32.12
C ARG A 91 -2.42 13.57 33.36
N ILE A 92 -3.21 12.50 33.37
CA ILE A 92 -3.79 11.92 34.60
C ILE A 92 -3.04 10.61 34.90
N PRO A 93 -2.44 10.44 36.09
CA PRO A 93 -1.74 9.21 36.47
C PRO A 93 -2.67 8.02 36.63
N ALA A 94 -2.14 6.84 36.29
CA ALA A 94 -2.81 5.55 36.39
C ALA A 94 -3.02 5.12 37.84
N GLN A 95 -4.20 5.37 38.40
CA GLN A 95 -4.78 4.58 39.50
C GLN A 95 -6.27 4.92 39.64
N LYS A 96 -7.09 3.89 39.91
CA LYS A 96 -8.57 3.86 40.00
C LYS A 96 -9.33 3.63 38.68
N ARG A 97 -9.20 2.41 38.15
CA ARG A 97 -10.21 1.78 37.29
C ARG A 97 -10.58 0.39 37.84
N LYS A 98 -11.09 0.38 39.08
CA LYS A 98 -11.80 -0.75 39.70
C LYS A 98 -12.90 -0.18 40.58
N GLN A 99 -14.04 0.18 39.97
CA GLN A 99 -15.38 0.35 40.57
C GLN A 99 -16.23 1.22 39.62
N SER A 100 -16.69 0.66 38.49
CA SER A 100 -17.87 1.18 37.76
C SER A 100 -18.37 0.23 36.66
N LEU A 101 -18.06 -1.07 36.75
CA LEU A 101 -18.58 -2.11 35.84
C LEU A 101 -19.30 -3.16 36.69
N LYS A 102 -20.26 -2.70 37.47
CA LYS A 102 -21.41 -3.46 37.97
C LYS A 102 -22.57 -2.49 37.92
N GLU A 103 -23.71 -2.97 37.45
CA GLU A 103 -24.95 -2.20 37.19
C GLU A 103 -24.99 -1.52 35.82
N ASN A 104 -25.25 -2.34 34.79
CA ASN A 104 -26.31 -2.13 33.78
C ASN A 104 -26.08 -3.10 32.62
N ASP A 105 -26.76 -4.24 32.68
CA ASP A 105 -27.35 -4.99 31.55
C ASP A 105 -27.71 -6.41 32.00
N LEU A 106 -28.56 -6.49 33.03
CA LEU A 106 -29.46 -7.62 33.24
C LEU A 106 -30.80 -7.21 32.65
N GLN A 107 -30.99 -7.42 31.35
CA GLN A 107 -32.27 -7.80 30.72
C GLN A 107 -32.18 -7.72 29.19
N THR A 108 -31.84 -8.85 28.57
CA THR A 108 -32.42 -9.19 27.27
C THR A 108 -32.51 -10.70 27.18
N LYS A 109 -33.70 -11.19 27.55
CA LYS A 109 -34.13 -12.59 27.35
C LYS A 109 -34.04 -12.92 25.85
N ARG A 110 -33.11 -13.81 25.46
CA ARG A 110 -33.18 -14.50 24.17
C ARG A 110 -34.14 -15.68 24.30
N LEU A 111 -35.28 -15.55 23.63
CA LEU A 111 -36.13 -16.68 23.22
C LEU A 111 -35.30 -17.60 22.32
N LYS A 112 -35.21 -18.89 22.70
CA LYS A 112 -34.65 -19.95 21.85
C LYS A 112 -35.69 -20.30 20.78
N SER A 113 -35.38 -20.05 19.52
CA SER A 113 -36.02 -20.73 18.40
C SER A 113 -35.18 -21.96 18.05
N GLU A 114 -35.75 -23.15 18.25
CA GLU A 114 -35.22 -24.40 17.73
C GLU A 114 -35.32 -24.37 16.20
N GLY A 115 -34.18 -24.24 15.53
CA GLY A 115 -34.04 -24.35 14.08
C GLY A 115 -32.83 -25.23 13.79
N ASN A 116 -33.07 -26.33 13.08
CA ASN A 116 -32.13 -27.38 12.73
C ASN A 116 -30.73 -26.86 12.32
N LEU A 117 -29.72 -27.23 13.10
CA LEU A 117 -28.32 -27.19 12.67
C LEU A 117 -28.12 -28.26 11.60
N ILE A 118 -28.10 -27.86 10.33
CA ILE A 118 -27.64 -28.73 9.24
C ILE A 118 -26.13 -28.92 9.43
N ASN A 119 -25.75 -30.16 9.69
CA ASN A 119 -24.36 -30.59 9.90
C ASN A 119 -23.64 -30.69 8.54
N VAL A 120 -23.04 -29.61 8.06
CA VAL A 120 -22.33 -29.55 6.76
C VAL A 120 -20.93 -30.18 6.84
N LYS A 121 -20.80 -31.35 7.48
CA LYS A 121 -19.49 -32.00 7.68
C LYS A 121 -19.35 -33.37 7.03
N SER A 122 -20.39 -33.91 6.38
CA SER A 122 -20.37 -35.28 5.86
C SER A 122 -20.39 -35.43 4.33
N GLU A 123 -20.34 -34.34 3.55
CA GLU A 123 -20.42 -34.43 2.07
C GLU A 123 -19.12 -34.10 1.31
N TRP A 124 -18.03 -33.77 2.02
CA TRP A 124 -16.77 -33.34 1.38
C TRP A 124 -15.70 -34.43 1.28
N GLU A 125 -15.99 -35.68 1.66
CA GLU A 125 -14.98 -36.75 1.71
C GLU A 125 -14.86 -37.59 0.43
N HIS A 126 -15.65 -37.32 -0.61
CA HIS A 126 -15.68 -38.17 -1.83
C HIS A 126 -15.62 -37.45 -3.19
N SER A 127 -15.35 -36.14 -3.27
CA SER A 127 -15.06 -35.51 -4.57
C SER A 127 -13.55 -35.43 -4.81
N THR A 128 -13.11 -35.94 -5.96
CA THR A 128 -11.73 -35.73 -6.41
C THR A 128 -11.58 -34.32 -6.98
N PHE A 129 -10.35 -33.80 -7.00
CA PHE A 129 -10.04 -32.45 -7.50
C PHE A 129 -10.54 -32.25 -8.95
N ASP A 130 -10.51 -33.32 -9.76
CA ASP A 130 -10.92 -33.31 -11.17
C ASP A 130 -12.44 -33.14 -11.35
N ASP A 131 -13.26 -33.70 -10.43
CA ASP A 131 -14.72 -33.56 -10.47
C ASP A 131 -15.16 -32.10 -10.18
N PHE A 132 -14.38 -31.37 -9.37
CA PHE A 132 -14.65 -29.99 -8.99
C PHE A 132 -14.32 -28.99 -10.12
N GLU A 133 -13.27 -29.26 -10.89
CA GLU A 133 -12.83 -28.42 -12.00
C GLU A 133 -13.82 -28.47 -13.19
N GLN A 134 -14.36 -29.67 -13.45
CA GLN A 134 -15.37 -29.89 -14.49
C GLN A 134 -16.73 -29.26 -14.13
N GLN A 135 -17.08 -29.19 -12.84
CA GLN A 135 -18.31 -28.53 -12.37
C GLN A 135 -18.18 -26.98 -12.32
N CYS A 136 -16.99 -26.46 -12.01
CA CYS A 136 -16.74 -25.01 -12.05
C CYS A 136 -16.85 -24.44 -13.48
N SER A 137 -16.35 -25.14 -14.49
CA SER A 137 -16.39 -24.64 -15.87
C SER A 137 -17.79 -24.43 -16.49
N THR A 138 -18.85 -24.97 -15.88
CA THR A 138 -20.24 -24.92 -16.41
C THR A 138 -21.22 -24.08 -15.58
N THR A 139 -20.80 -23.58 -14.42
CA THR A 139 -21.66 -22.79 -13.52
C THR A 139 -21.33 -21.30 -13.59
N THR A 140 -22.34 -20.43 -13.44
CA THR A 140 -22.14 -18.97 -13.35
C THR A 140 -21.10 -18.61 -12.28
N ILE A 141 -21.03 -19.38 -11.18
CA ILE A 141 -20.03 -19.21 -10.12
C ILE A 141 -18.64 -19.54 -10.64
N GLY A 142 -18.42 -20.65 -11.35
CA GLY A 142 -17.10 -20.98 -11.84
C GLY A 142 -16.67 -20.16 -13.06
N THR A 143 -17.60 -19.62 -13.87
CA THR A 143 -17.30 -18.54 -14.82
C THR A 143 -16.91 -17.25 -14.10
N LEU A 144 -17.60 -16.89 -13.00
CA LEU A 144 -17.21 -15.76 -12.15
C LEU A 144 -15.85 -16.00 -11.49
N MET A 145 -15.57 -17.22 -11.01
CA MET A 145 -14.30 -17.59 -10.39
C MET A 145 -13.18 -17.59 -11.42
N GLN A 146 -13.43 -18.01 -12.66
CA GLN A 146 -12.48 -17.87 -13.77
C GLN A 146 -12.26 -16.41 -14.14
N GLN A 147 -13.30 -15.56 -14.17
CA GLN A 147 -13.14 -14.11 -14.39
C GLN A 147 -12.40 -13.42 -13.23
N ILE A 148 -12.58 -13.90 -11.98
CA ILE A 148 -11.84 -13.43 -10.80
C ILE A 148 -10.39 -13.98 -10.80
N GLN A 149 -10.16 -15.20 -11.30
CA GLN A 149 -8.81 -15.75 -11.49
C GLN A 149 -8.06 -15.08 -12.65
N GLN A 150 -8.78 -14.57 -13.66
CA GLN A 150 -8.22 -13.81 -14.79
C GLN A 150 -7.95 -12.34 -14.49
N THR A 151 -8.29 -11.82 -13.29
CA THR A 151 -7.68 -10.57 -12.84
C THR A 151 -6.24 -10.83 -12.42
N GLU A 152 -5.37 -11.06 -13.40
CA GLU A 152 -3.94 -10.80 -13.22
C GLU A 152 -3.82 -9.40 -12.65
N MET A 153 -3.23 -9.30 -11.45
CA MET A 153 -3.05 -8.02 -10.79
C MET A 153 -2.31 -7.07 -11.74
N GLU A 154 -2.78 -5.83 -11.85
CA GLU A 154 -2.27 -4.85 -12.80
C GLU A 154 -0.72 -4.81 -12.82
N PRO A 155 -0.08 -5.00 -13.99
CA PRO A 155 1.36 -4.93 -14.07
C PRO A 155 1.89 -3.52 -13.88
N MET A 156 3.19 -3.42 -13.57
CA MET A 156 3.84 -2.12 -13.45
C MET A 156 3.76 -1.36 -14.78
N ASN A 157 3.22 -0.15 -14.72
CA ASN A 157 3.17 0.82 -15.80
C ASN A 157 3.42 2.23 -15.23
N ALA A 158 3.62 3.23 -16.10
CA ALA A 158 3.95 4.60 -15.69
C ALA A 158 2.86 5.24 -14.81
N HIS A 159 1.59 4.97 -15.11
CA HIS A 159 0.46 5.51 -14.36
C HIS A 159 0.48 5.02 -12.91
N LEU A 160 0.51 3.70 -12.74
CA LEU A 160 0.58 3.04 -11.44
C LEU A 160 1.85 3.44 -10.67
N PHE A 161 2.98 3.59 -11.36
CA PHE A 161 4.23 4.07 -10.75
C PHE A 161 4.00 5.41 -10.05
N VAL A 162 3.39 6.37 -10.74
CA VAL A 162 3.09 7.71 -10.20
C VAL A 162 2.08 7.64 -9.05
N GLU A 163 1.04 6.82 -9.17
CA GLU A 163 0.05 6.63 -8.11
C GLU A 163 0.69 6.12 -6.81
N LEU A 164 1.59 5.13 -6.91
CA LEU A 164 2.34 4.60 -5.78
C LEU A 164 3.24 5.66 -5.14
N MET A 165 3.96 6.46 -5.93
CA MET A 165 4.79 7.55 -5.41
C MET A 165 3.96 8.58 -4.62
N ALA A 166 2.78 8.93 -5.11
CA ALA A 166 1.86 9.81 -4.41
C ALA A 166 1.30 9.17 -3.13
N GLN A 167 1.01 7.86 -3.16
CA GLN A 167 0.59 7.11 -1.98
C GLN A 167 1.68 7.11 -0.88
N PHE A 168 2.93 6.82 -1.25
CA PHE A 168 4.05 6.80 -0.30
C PHE A 168 4.35 8.18 0.29
N PHE A 169 4.19 9.24 -0.51
CA PHE A 169 4.19 10.61 0.02
C PHE A 169 3.08 10.82 1.05
N GLY A 170 1.85 10.38 0.74
CA GLY A 170 0.70 10.48 1.64
C GLY A 170 0.86 9.77 2.99
N GLN A 171 1.66 8.68 3.02
CA GLN A 171 2.06 7.98 4.24
C GLN A 171 3.21 8.67 5.00
N GLY A 172 3.81 9.72 4.43
CA GLY A 172 4.94 10.44 5.01
C GLY A 172 6.29 9.77 4.78
N TRP A 173 6.41 8.85 3.82
CA TRP A 173 7.62 8.09 3.55
C TRP A 173 8.57 8.72 2.54
N MET A 174 8.07 9.65 1.71
CA MET A 174 8.84 10.29 0.63
C MET A 174 8.67 11.83 0.64
N LEU A 175 8.82 12.44 1.82
CA LEU A 175 8.64 13.89 2.03
C LEU A 175 9.84 14.69 1.50
N GLY A 176 9.63 15.91 1.04
CA GLY A 176 10.73 16.81 0.64
C GLY A 176 11.56 16.29 -0.55
N SER A 177 10.92 15.60 -1.50
CA SER A 177 11.56 14.93 -2.63
C SER A 177 12.51 13.76 -2.26
N SER A 178 12.50 13.33 -1.00
CA SER A 178 13.25 12.14 -0.57
C SER A 178 12.67 10.85 -1.13
N GLY A 179 13.43 9.76 -0.99
CA GLY A 179 13.03 8.45 -1.46
C GLY A 179 12.91 8.35 -2.98
N GLY A 180 12.53 7.17 -3.44
CA GLY A 180 12.40 6.86 -4.86
C GLY A 180 11.94 5.44 -5.08
N MET A 181 11.71 5.12 -6.35
CA MET A 181 11.35 3.77 -6.76
C MET A 181 12.01 3.46 -8.10
N ALA A 182 12.33 2.19 -8.30
CA ALA A 182 12.66 1.63 -9.59
C ALA A 182 11.85 0.34 -9.78
N ALA A 183 11.25 0.16 -10.95
CA ALA A 183 10.42 -1.01 -11.22
C ALA A 183 10.44 -1.40 -12.69
N ILE A 184 10.52 -2.71 -12.95
CA ILE A 184 10.49 -3.29 -14.29
C ILE A 184 9.03 -3.41 -14.74
N THR A 185 8.71 -2.96 -15.95
CA THR A 185 7.39 -3.14 -16.57
C THR A 185 7.20 -4.58 -17.05
N GLN A 186 5.95 -5.02 -17.21
CA GLN A 186 5.70 -6.27 -17.93
C GLN A 186 6.01 -6.08 -19.43
N SER A 187 6.40 -7.17 -20.09
CA SER A 187 6.64 -7.20 -21.53
C SER A 187 5.38 -6.77 -22.28
N LEU A 188 5.53 -5.85 -23.24
CA LEU A 188 4.44 -5.31 -24.06
C LEU A 188 4.16 -6.16 -25.32
N GLY A 189 4.70 -7.38 -25.42
CA GLY A 189 4.59 -8.23 -26.61
C GLY A 189 3.88 -9.56 -26.35
N ASN A 190 2.88 -9.89 -27.19
CA ASN A 190 2.23 -11.21 -27.26
C ASN A 190 3.00 -12.20 -28.18
N GLY A 191 4.31 -12.02 -28.37
CA GLY A 191 5.12 -12.78 -29.33
C GLY A 191 6.18 -13.66 -28.66
N GLU A 192 6.58 -14.72 -29.37
CA GLU A 192 7.64 -15.68 -28.97
C GLU A 192 9.04 -15.03 -28.85
N ASP A 193 9.19 -13.79 -29.35
CA ASP A 193 10.34 -12.91 -29.11
C ASP A 193 10.00 -11.97 -27.94
N GLY A 194 10.28 -12.41 -26.70
CA GLY A 194 9.91 -11.70 -25.47
C GLY A 194 10.03 -10.17 -25.57
N GLY A 195 8.89 -9.48 -25.59
CA GLY A 195 8.83 -8.03 -25.82
C GLY A 195 9.66 -7.25 -24.80
N ASP A 196 10.22 -6.11 -25.23
CA ASP A 196 11.15 -5.32 -24.44
C ASP A 196 10.48 -4.82 -23.13
N CYS A 197 10.99 -5.28 -21.98
CA CYS A 197 10.63 -4.72 -20.68
C CYS A 197 11.43 -3.44 -20.44
N LEU A 198 10.82 -2.46 -19.78
CA LEU A 198 11.47 -1.21 -19.40
C LEU A 198 11.72 -1.18 -17.90
N LEU A 199 12.84 -0.60 -17.48
CA LEU A 199 13.07 -0.20 -16.10
C LEU A 199 12.63 1.25 -15.93
N LEU A 200 11.55 1.48 -15.18
CA LEU A 200 11.10 2.81 -14.80
C LEU A 200 11.83 3.27 -13.53
N VAL A 201 12.26 4.53 -13.50
CA VAL A 201 12.95 5.15 -12.36
C VAL A 201 12.38 6.55 -12.09
N SER A 202 12.17 6.84 -10.81
CA SER A 202 11.69 8.17 -10.37
C SER A 202 12.72 9.28 -10.63
N PRO A 203 12.30 10.53 -10.90
CA PRO A 203 13.22 11.66 -11.05
C PRO A 203 13.75 12.17 -9.70
N SER A 204 14.89 12.87 -9.76
CA SER A 204 15.45 13.61 -8.63
C SER A 204 14.75 14.96 -8.42
N SER A 205 14.68 15.41 -7.17
CA SER A 205 14.32 16.80 -6.82
C SER A 205 12.92 17.28 -7.24
N VAL A 206 11.98 16.38 -7.47
CA VAL A 206 10.57 16.66 -7.79
C VAL A 206 9.66 16.25 -6.61
N PRO A 207 8.60 17.02 -6.28
CA PRO A 207 7.58 16.60 -5.31
C PRO A 207 6.91 15.29 -5.73
N LYS A 208 7.05 14.24 -4.92
CA LYS A 208 6.67 12.87 -5.31
C LYS A 208 5.17 12.70 -5.54
N GLU A 209 4.34 13.49 -4.87
CA GLU A 209 2.89 13.53 -5.00
C GLU A 209 2.36 14.31 -6.20
N ARG A 210 3.25 14.98 -6.94
CA ARG A 210 2.91 15.76 -8.14
C ARG A 210 3.58 15.25 -9.40
N LEU A 211 4.23 14.09 -9.32
CA LEU A 211 4.79 13.42 -10.48
C LEU A 211 3.69 13.16 -11.50
N THR A 212 4.08 13.23 -12.77
CA THR A 212 3.31 12.76 -13.90
C THR A 212 4.11 11.69 -14.63
N GLU A 213 3.46 10.93 -15.50
CA GLU A 213 4.11 9.88 -16.30
C GLU A 213 5.26 10.43 -17.15
N GLN A 214 5.16 11.70 -17.58
CA GLN A 214 6.17 12.40 -18.37
C GLN A 214 7.41 12.80 -17.57
N ASP A 215 7.34 12.75 -16.23
CA ASP A 215 8.46 13.06 -15.35
C ASP A 215 9.36 11.85 -15.08
N LEU A 216 8.92 10.65 -15.47
CA LEU A 216 9.65 9.40 -15.25
C LEU A 216 10.79 9.22 -16.24
N PHE A 217 11.79 8.45 -15.81
CA PHE A 217 12.87 7.97 -16.66
C PHE A 217 12.65 6.49 -16.96
N ALA A 218 12.88 6.09 -18.21
CA ALA A 218 12.87 4.69 -18.63
C ALA A 218 14.23 4.28 -19.18
N PHE A 219 14.65 3.06 -18.84
CA PHE A 219 15.85 2.40 -19.34
C PHE A 219 15.44 1.06 -19.97
N ASP A 220 16.21 0.56 -20.93
CA ASP A 220 16.05 -0.82 -21.39
C ASP A 220 16.37 -1.77 -20.21
N SER A 221 15.48 -2.71 -19.89
CA SER A 221 15.68 -3.68 -18.81
C SER A 221 16.92 -4.56 -19.00
N LYS A 222 17.45 -4.69 -20.22
CA LYS A 222 18.73 -5.38 -20.50
C LYS A 222 19.91 -4.77 -19.74
N CYS A 223 19.84 -3.50 -19.33
CA CYS A 223 20.86 -2.89 -18.47
C CYS A 223 21.04 -3.61 -17.12
N ILE A 224 20.04 -4.39 -16.69
CA ILE A 224 20.10 -5.22 -15.47
C ILE A 224 20.81 -6.56 -15.74
N GLN A 225 20.88 -7.00 -16.99
CA GLN A 225 21.51 -8.27 -17.39
C GLN A 225 23.00 -8.11 -17.72
N GLU A 226 23.42 -6.91 -18.12
CA GLU A 226 24.81 -6.55 -18.34
C GLU A 226 25.57 -6.61 -17.01
N ARG A 227 26.18 -7.77 -16.72
CA ARG A 227 27.17 -7.93 -15.65
C ARG A 227 28.41 -7.12 -16.01
N CYS A 228 28.39 -5.84 -15.73
CA CYS A 228 29.62 -5.06 -15.72
C CYS A 228 30.21 -5.12 -14.31
N ASP A 229 31.49 -5.50 -14.22
CA ASP A 229 32.29 -5.38 -12.99
C ASP A 229 32.35 -3.91 -12.51
N ASP A 230 32.17 -2.97 -13.45
CA ASP A 230 31.85 -1.57 -13.20
C ASP A 230 30.34 -1.38 -13.35
N ILE A 231 29.60 -1.20 -12.24
CA ILE A 231 28.17 -0.83 -12.27
C ILE A 231 27.97 0.21 -13.39
N CYS A 232 27.18 -0.12 -14.40
CA CYS A 232 27.06 0.65 -15.64
C CYS A 232 26.33 1.99 -15.35
N LEU A 233 27.04 2.91 -14.70
CA LEU A 233 26.62 4.28 -14.39
C LEU A 233 26.45 5.11 -15.66
N SER A 234 26.89 4.59 -16.81
CA SER A 234 26.80 5.21 -18.13
C SER A 234 25.54 4.88 -18.89
N THR A 235 24.62 4.07 -18.34
CA THR A 235 23.37 3.78 -19.04
C THR A 235 22.53 5.06 -19.08
N ASN A 236 22.43 5.67 -20.25
CA ASN A 236 21.53 6.81 -20.44
C ASN A 236 20.08 6.29 -20.52
N PRO A 237 19.11 7.02 -19.94
CA PRO A 237 17.72 6.67 -20.10
C PRO A 237 17.32 6.74 -21.58
N ILE A 238 16.54 5.76 -22.05
CA ILE A 238 15.95 5.78 -23.39
C ILE A 238 14.81 6.80 -23.50
N PHE A 239 14.21 7.14 -22.36
CA PHE A 239 13.18 8.17 -22.23
C PHE A 239 13.36 8.93 -20.92
N GLY A 240 13.17 10.25 -20.98
CA GLY A 240 13.08 11.10 -19.80
C GLY A 240 13.11 12.58 -20.19
N PRO A 241 12.53 13.45 -19.38
CA PRO A 241 12.48 14.88 -19.67
C PRO A 241 13.88 15.52 -19.55
N THR A 242 14.26 16.30 -20.55
CA THR A 242 15.59 16.94 -20.64
C THR A 242 15.89 17.96 -19.55
N HIS A 243 14.86 18.45 -18.85
CA HIS A 243 14.98 19.44 -17.79
C HIS A 243 15.05 18.81 -16.38
N LEU A 244 14.85 17.49 -16.26
CA LEU A 244 15.03 16.76 -15.00
C LEU A 244 16.24 15.83 -15.10
N ARG A 245 16.57 15.19 -13.98
CA ARG A 245 17.57 14.13 -13.90
C ARG A 245 16.97 12.89 -13.26
N PRO A 246 17.45 11.69 -13.62
CA PRO A 246 17.14 10.48 -12.87
C PRO A 246 17.48 10.65 -11.39
N SER A 247 16.83 9.87 -10.53
CA SER A 247 17.13 9.87 -9.09
C SER A 247 18.63 9.66 -8.82
N ALA A 248 19.18 10.34 -7.82
CA ALA A 248 20.53 10.07 -7.34
C ALA A 248 20.70 8.61 -6.84
N CYS A 249 19.61 7.94 -6.47
CA CYS A 249 19.59 6.52 -6.10
C CYS A 249 19.61 5.56 -7.30
N THR A 250 19.56 6.05 -8.54
CA THR A 250 19.55 5.20 -9.76
C THR A 250 20.69 4.16 -9.76
N PRO A 251 21.95 4.53 -9.44
CA PRO A 251 23.03 3.56 -9.30
C PRO A 251 22.77 2.46 -8.28
N LEU A 252 22.16 2.81 -7.14
CA LEU A 252 21.83 1.86 -6.08
C LEU A 252 20.71 0.92 -6.52
N PHE A 253 19.68 1.45 -7.20
CA PHE A 253 18.61 0.64 -7.76
C PHE A 253 19.14 -0.37 -8.78
N LEU A 254 20.02 0.07 -9.69
CA LEU A 254 20.66 -0.82 -10.67
C LEU A 254 21.49 -1.89 -9.98
N LEU A 255 22.36 -1.51 -9.03
CA LEU A 255 23.15 -2.46 -8.26
C LEU A 255 22.27 -3.52 -7.58
N LEU A 256 21.20 -3.08 -6.92
CA LEU A 256 20.26 -3.96 -6.22
C LEU A 256 19.60 -4.92 -7.20
N LEU A 257 19.00 -4.43 -8.29
CA LEU A 257 18.37 -5.25 -9.33
C LEU A 257 19.35 -6.24 -9.97
N GLN A 258 20.57 -5.82 -10.30
CA GLN A 258 21.62 -6.65 -10.90
C GLN A 258 22.14 -7.73 -9.92
N SER A 259 22.28 -7.38 -8.64
CA SER A 259 22.84 -8.29 -7.62
C SER A 259 21.81 -9.21 -6.99
N THR A 260 20.51 -9.01 -7.23
CA THR A 260 19.44 -9.83 -6.64
C THR A 260 18.51 -10.40 -7.72
N PRO A 261 18.88 -11.55 -8.32
CA PRO A 261 18.05 -12.20 -9.33
C PRO A 261 16.62 -12.48 -8.84
N GLY A 262 15.64 -12.21 -9.70
CA GLY A 262 14.22 -12.35 -9.38
C GLY A 262 13.61 -11.13 -8.68
N THR A 263 14.37 -10.07 -8.42
CA THR A 263 13.82 -8.76 -8.03
C THR A 263 13.41 -7.97 -9.27
N SER A 264 12.21 -7.38 -9.23
CA SER A 264 11.68 -6.53 -10.30
C SER A 264 11.26 -5.14 -9.82
N CYS A 265 11.24 -4.90 -8.51
CA CYS A 265 10.91 -3.61 -7.95
C CYS A 265 11.75 -3.34 -6.70
N VAL A 266 12.23 -2.10 -6.61
CA VAL A 266 12.96 -1.56 -5.46
C VAL A 266 12.28 -0.26 -5.03
N ILE A 267 11.90 -0.16 -3.76
CA ILE A 267 11.32 1.05 -3.18
C ILE A 267 12.24 1.55 -2.07
N HIS A 268 12.51 2.86 -2.09
CA HIS A 268 13.34 3.53 -1.10
C HIS A 268 12.55 4.62 -0.37
N THR A 269 12.46 4.52 0.95
CA THR A 269 11.75 5.48 1.82
C THR A 269 12.69 6.17 2.80
N HIS A 270 12.33 7.38 3.21
CA HIS A 270 13.00 8.17 4.26
C HIS A 270 12.05 8.35 5.45
N SER A 271 11.42 7.26 5.89
CA SER A 271 10.48 7.34 7.00
C SER A 271 11.17 7.72 8.31
N LYS A 272 10.44 8.41 9.19
CA LYS A 272 10.97 8.83 10.49
C LYS A 272 11.38 7.63 11.35
N TYR A 273 10.60 6.54 11.29
CA TYR A 273 10.88 5.36 12.11
C TYR A 273 12.10 4.58 11.60
N ALA A 274 12.29 4.47 10.28
CA ALA A 274 13.53 3.94 9.72
C ALA A 274 14.77 4.72 10.25
N ASN A 275 14.68 6.05 10.27
CA ASN A 275 15.74 6.88 10.82
C ASN A 275 15.94 6.64 12.33
N LEU A 276 14.87 6.78 13.14
CA LEU A 276 14.94 6.68 14.60
C LEU A 276 15.45 5.33 15.10
N VAL A 277 14.98 4.22 14.51
CA VAL A 277 15.37 2.87 14.92
C VAL A 277 16.86 2.65 14.66
N THR A 278 17.40 3.14 13.54
CA THR A 278 18.86 3.04 13.29
C THR A 278 19.70 3.85 14.29
N VAL A 279 19.12 4.85 14.97
CA VAL A 279 19.80 5.57 16.05
C VAL A 279 19.66 4.83 17.38
N LEU A 280 18.48 4.27 17.66
CA LEU A 280 18.23 3.47 18.87
C LEU A 280 19.20 2.27 18.95
N PHE A 281 19.46 1.63 17.81
CA PHE A 281 20.40 0.52 17.68
C PHE A 281 21.73 0.94 17.05
N ALA A 282 22.29 2.08 17.48
CA ALA A 282 23.54 2.65 16.95
C ALA A 282 24.72 1.66 16.98
N GLN A 283 24.76 0.76 17.96
CA GLN A 283 25.84 -0.22 18.15
C GLN A 283 25.61 -1.54 17.39
N ARG A 284 24.49 -1.68 16.68
CA ARG A 284 24.15 -2.90 15.92
C ARG A 284 24.24 -2.66 14.42
N ASN A 285 24.62 -3.71 13.71
CA ASN A 285 24.69 -3.74 12.24
C ASN A 285 23.45 -4.41 11.61
N CYS A 286 22.49 -4.82 12.42
CA CYS A 286 21.20 -5.35 11.98
C CYS A 286 20.16 -5.22 13.11
N LEU A 287 18.89 -5.27 12.73
CA LEU A 287 17.76 -5.54 13.62
C LEU A 287 17.39 -7.00 13.48
N GLU A 288 17.16 -7.65 14.61
CA GLU A 288 16.58 -8.99 14.65
C GLU A 288 15.12 -8.81 15.07
N ILE A 289 14.19 -9.40 14.34
CA ILE A 289 12.74 -9.30 14.56
C ILE A 289 12.16 -10.71 14.54
N THR A 290 11.37 -11.05 15.55
CA THR A 290 10.68 -12.34 15.69
C THR A 290 9.35 -12.16 16.42
N ASN A 291 8.53 -13.20 16.49
CA ASN A 291 7.24 -13.21 17.21
C ASN A 291 6.27 -12.08 16.80
N GLN A 292 6.33 -11.59 15.55
CA GLN A 292 5.46 -10.53 15.03
C GLN A 292 4.62 -11.04 13.84
N GLU A 293 3.30 -10.86 13.90
CA GLU A 293 2.39 -11.33 12.83
C GLU A 293 2.67 -10.67 11.48
N MET A 294 3.13 -9.41 11.49
CA MET A 294 3.46 -8.66 10.29
C MET A 294 4.66 -9.24 9.51
N LEU A 295 5.45 -10.15 10.12
CA LEU A 295 6.49 -10.89 9.39
C LEU A 295 5.94 -11.76 8.27
N LYS A 296 4.66 -12.19 8.35
CA LYS A 296 4.04 -13.00 7.29
C LYS A 296 3.85 -12.27 5.96
N GLY A 297 3.91 -10.93 5.99
CA GLY A 297 3.97 -10.10 4.79
C GLY A 297 5.37 -9.88 4.24
N VAL A 298 6.42 -10.25 4.98
CA VAL A 298 7.83 -10.17 4.56
C VAL A 298 8.23 -11.49 3.93
N MET A 299 9.00 -11.45 2.83
CA MET A 299 9.43 -12.63 2.09
C MET A 299 10.95 -12.81 2.20
N ASP A 300 11.40 -14.06 2.36
CA ASP A 300 12.81 -14.41 2.24
C ASP A 300 13.25 -14.20 0.78
N ARG A 301 14.21 -13.29 0.57
CA ARG A 301 14.69 -12.92 -0.76
C ARG A 301 15.26 -14.10 -1.56
N ARG A 302 15.79 -15.11 -0.89
CA ARG A 302 16.44 -16.26 -1.56
C ARG A 302 15.45 -17.17 -2.26
N ASN A 303 14.24 -17.31 -1.73
CA ASN A 303 13.25 -18.29 -2.19
C ASN A 303 11.84 -17.70 -2.38
N TRP A 304 11.66 -16.41 -2.10
CA TRP A 304 10.38 -15.69 -2.14
C TRP A 304 9.25 -16.43 -1.39
N ARG A 305 9.57 -17.06 -0.25
CA ARG A 305 8.57 -17.56 0.70
C ARG A 305 8.36 -16.55 1.80
N SER A 306 7.11 -16.36 2.20
CA SER A 306 6.80 -15.54 3.38
C SER A 306 7.42 -16.13 4.64
N PHE A 307 7.94 -15.27 5.51
CA PHE A 307 8.29 -15.66 6.88
C PHE A 307 7.04 -16.07 7.65
N GLN A 308 7.20 -16.89 8.68
CA GLN A 308 6.22 -17.10 9.72
C GLN A 308 6.41 -16.04 10.82
N ASN A 309 5.40 -15.86 11.66
CA ASN A 309 5.48 -14.92 12.76
C ASN A 309 6.55 -15.32 13.80
N THR A 310 6.87 -16.61 13.93
CA THR A 310 7.91 -17.15 14.83
C THR A 310 9.30 -17.18 14.19
N ASP A 311 9.43 -16.84 12.90
CA ASP A 311 10.73 -16.86 12.24
C ASP A 311 11.58 -15.67 12.70
N LYS A 312 12.90 -15.88 12.74
CA LYS A 312 13.86 -14.82 13.02
C LYS A 312 14.21 -14.09 11.71
N PHE A 313 13.68 -12.90 11.55
CA PHE A 313 14.01 -12.01 10.44
C PHE A 313 15.18 -11.08 10.81
N ILE A 314 16.15 -10.97 9.90
CA ILE A 314 17.30 -10.07 10.03
C ILE A 314 17.16 -8.93 9.02
N LEU A 315 17.05 -7.70 9.52
CA LEU A 315 17.07 -6.47 8.73
C LEU A 315 18.43 -5.77 8.89
N PRO A 316 19.33 -5.84 7.90
CA PRO A 316 20.66 -5.24 7.98
C PRO A 316 20.59 -3.71 8.10
N ILE A 317 21.56 -3.15 8.82
CA ILE A 317 21.80 -1.71 8.93
C ILE A 317 23.18 -1.43 8.36
N VAL A 318 23.24 -0.64 7.28
CA VAL A 318 24.49 -0.16 6.68
C VAL A 318 24.76 1.29 7.07
N GLU A 319 26.04 1.65 7.16
CA GLU A 319 26.44 3.02 7.48
C GLU A 319 26.20 3.94 6.29
N ASN A 320 25.65 5.12 6.58
CA ASN A 320 25.41 6.14 5.56
C ASN A 320 26.70 6.76 5.05
N LYS A 321 26.64 7.29 3.83
CA LYS A 321 27.73 8.05 3.23
C LYS A 321 27.22 9.40 2.73
N PRO A 322 28.09 10.44 2.66
CA PRO A 322 27.69 11.74 2.14
C PRO A 322 27.23 11.71 0.68
N GLN A 323 27.78 10.79 -0.12
CA GLN A 323 27.42 10.62 -1.53
C GLN A 323 26.85 9.21 -1.75
N GLU A 324 25.80 9.11 -2.58
CA GLU A 324 25.13 7.84 -2.89
C GLU A 324 26.06 6.82 -3.55
N GLN A 325 27.03 7.27 -4.35
CA GLN A 325 27.99 6.38 -5.02
C GLN A 325 28.87 5.63 -4.00
N ASP A 326 29.20 6.26 -2.88
CA ASP A 326 30.00 5.64 -1.83
C ASP A 326 29.24 4.53 -1.08
N LEU A 327 27.91 4.45 -1.23
CA LEU A 327 27.09 3.37 -0.66
C LEU A 327 27.14 2.09 -1.50
N LEU A 328 27.51 2.15 -2.78
CA LEU A 328 27.52 1.01 -3.70
C LEU A 328 28.33 -0.19 -3.13
N PRO A 329 29.61 -0.06 -2.74
CA PRO A 329 30.37 -1.20 -2.22
C PRO A 329 29.79 -1.75 -0.92
N ILE A 330 29.24 -0.89 -0.07
CA ILE A 330 28.66 -1.28 1.23
C ILE A 330 27.37 -2.07 1.03
N LEU A 331 26.49 -1.59 0.14
CA LEU A 331 25.27 -2.31 -0.21
C LEU A 331 25.60 -3.64 -0.89
N LYS A 332 26.62 -3.67 -1.76
CA LYS A 332 27.05 -4.92 -2.41
C LYS A 332 27.48 -5.97 -1.38
N GLU A 333 28.34 -5.59 -0.44
CA GLU A 333 28.75 -6.47 0.66
C GLU A 333 27.55 -6.91 1.52
N ALA A 334 26.62 -6.01 1.83
CA ALA A 334 25.43 -6.32 2.60
C ALA A 334 24.50 -7.32 1.89
N ILE A 335 24.33 -7.20 0.57
CA ILE A 335 23.54 -8.14 -0.25
C ILE A 335 24.11 -9.55 -0.16
N ASP A 336 25.43 -9.67 -0.25
CA ASP A 336 26.13 -10.95 -0.23
C ASP A 336 26.14 -11.55 1.20
N LYS A 337 26.30 -10.71 2.23
CA LYS A 337 26.27 -11.12 3.65
C LYS A 337 24.88 -11.50 4.16
N TYR A 338 23.84 -10.88 3.63
CA TYR A 338 22.44 -11.10 4.05
C TYR A 338 21.57 -11.58 2.88
N PRO A 339 21.80 -12.82 2.39
CA PRO A 339 21.12 -13.35 1.21
C PRO A 339 19.60 -13.50 1.38
N HIS A 340 19.13 -13.63 2.61
CA HIS A 340 17.72 -13.84 2.95
C HIS A 340 16.91 -12.55 3.13
N SER A 341 17.59 -11.40 3.31
CA SER A 341 16.88 -10.15 3.61
C SER A 341 16.42 -9.47 2.32
N PRO A 342 15.13 -9.12 2.19
CA PRO A 342 14.60 -8.35 1.06
C PRO A 342 14.74 -6.84 1.28
N ALA A 343 15.41 -6.39 2.34
CA ALA A 343 15.47 -4.98 2.69
C ALA A 343 16.76 -4.61 3.42
N PHE A 344 17.09 -3.32 3.39
CA PHE A 344 18.28 -2.76 4.04
C PHE A 344 17.95 -1.39 4.63
N LEU A 345 18.37 -1.15 5.87
CA LEU A 345 18.36 0.19 6.46
C LEU A 345 19.69 0.88 6.20
N VAL A 346 19.64 2.14 5.80
CA VAL A 346 20.80 3.02 5.77
C VAL A 346 20.71 3.97 6.96
N ARG A 347 21.71 3.93 7.85
CA ARG A 347 21.67 4.62 9.15
C ARG A 347 21.43 6.12 8.99
N ARG A 348 20.46 6.69 9.71
CA ARG A 348 20.08 8.12 9.61
C ARG A 348 19.67 8.57 8.20
N HIS A 349 19.24 7.64 7.35
CA HIS A 349 18.85 7.92 5.98
C HIS A 349 17.47 7.32 5.71
N GLY A 350 17.35 6.00 5.60
CA GLY A 350 16.10 5.40 5.15
C GLY A 350 16.13 3.88 5.01
N LEU A 351 15.10 3.36 4.35
CA LEU A 351 14.89 1.93 4.09
C LEU A 351 14.89 1.69 2.58
N PHE A 352 15.53 0.62 2.14
CA PHE A 352 15.39 0.04 0.80
C PHE A 352 14.66 -1.29 0.93
N VAL A 353 13.66 -1.54 0.10
CA VAL A 353 12.90 -2.81 0.03
C VAL A 353 12.90 -3.29 -1.41
N LEU A 354 13.19 -4.58 -1.61
CA LEU A 354 13.31 -5.26 -2.89
C LEU A 354 12.25 -6.37 -2.95
N GLY A 355 11.60 -6.52 -4.09
CA GLY A 355 10.65 -7.62 -4.27
C GLY A 355 10.49 -8.10 -5.71
N PRO A 356 9.81 -9.24 -5.89
CA PRO A 356 9.67 -9.92 -7.17
C PRO A 356 8.59 -9.29 -8.05
N SER A 357 7.77 -8.42 -7.46
CA SER A 357 6.78 -7.60 -8.14
C SER A 357 6.54 -6.32 -7.33
N TRP A 358 5.96 -5.30 -7.94
CA TRP A 358 5.63 -4.06 -7.21
C TRP A 358 4.66 -4.31 -6.06
N GLN A 359 3.71 -5.24 -6.23
CA GLN A 359 2.70 -5.60 -5.22
C GLN A 359 3.39 -6.17 -3.98
N LYS A 360 4.25 -7.18 -4.19
CA LYS A 360 4.97 -7.84 -3.11
C LYS A 360 5.93 -6.86 -2.43
N THR A 361 6.63 -6.04 -3.20
CA THR A 361 7.54 -5.02 -2.67
C THR A 361 6.80 -4.00 -1.81
N LYS A 362 5.63 -3.54 -2.27
CA LYS A 362 4.76 -2.63 -1.51
C LYS A 362 4.26 -3.26 -0.20
N VAL A 363 3.78 -4.51 -0.24
CA VAL A 363 3.32 -5.22 0.96
C VAL A 363 4.46 -5.39 1.96
N MET A 364 5.63 -5.82 1.50
CA MET A 364 6.82 -5.92 2.36
C MET A 364 7.20 -4.56 2.96
N LEU A 365 7.17 -3.49 2.17
CA LEU A 365 7.42 -2.13 2.65
C LEU A 365 6.44 -1.73 3.75
N GLU A 366 5.14 -1.92 3.55
CA GLU A 366 4.11 -1.63 4.55
C GLU A 366 4.32 -2.41 5.85
N CYS A 367 4.66 -3.70 5.74
CA CYS A 367 4.97 -4.54 6.90
C CYS A 367 6.22 -4.08 7.64
N LEU A 368 7.30 -3.75 6.91
CA LEU A 368 8.55 -3.29 7.50
C LEU A 368 8.41 -1.91 8.16
N GLU A 369 7.72 -0.97 7.53
CA GLU A 369 7.44 0.35 8.11
C GLU A 369 6.61 0.24 9.40
N TYR A 370 5.61 -0.65 9.42
CA TYR A 370 4.87 -0.97 10.65
C TYR A 370 5.77 -1.54 11.75
N LEU A 371 6.62 -2.52 11.40
CA LEU A 371 7.52 -3.15 12.36
C LEU A 371 8.52 -2.14 12.93
N LEU A 372 9.04 -1.21 12.12
CA LEU A 372 9.95 -0.16 12.57
C LEU A 372 9.26 0.82 13.53
N GLU A 373 8.01 1.20 13.25
CA GLU A 373 7.20 2.00 14.18
C GLU A 373 6.97 1.27 15.51
N LEU A 374 6.62 -0.02 15.44
CA LEU A 374 6.40 -0.84 16.63
C LEU A 374 7.66 -0.98 17.47
N ILE A 375 8.81 -1.28 16.85
CA ILE A 375 10.12 -1.38 17.51
C ILE A 375 10.45 -0.08 18.25
N TRP A 376 10.22 1.07 17.63
CA TRP A 376 10.43 2.36 18.24
C TRP A 376 9.54 2.57 19.48
N GLU A 377 8.24 2.28 19.37
CA GLU A 377 7.30 2.44 20.49
C GLU A 377 7.57 1.45 21.63
N MET A 378 7.97 0.21 21.32
CA MET A 378 8.41 -0.79 22.31
C MET A 378 9.68 -0.36 23.03
N GLY A 379 10.68 0.12 22.29
CA GLY A 379 11.91 0.66 22.87
C GLY A 379 11.65 1.86 23.79
N LYS A 380 10.72 2.77 23.41
CA LYS A 380 10.28 3.86 24.28
C LYS A 380 9.58 3.39 25.55
N ALA A 381 8.92 2.25 25.51
CA ALA A 381 8.23 1.65 26.66
C ALA A 381 9.14 0.75 27.51
N GLY A 382 10.40 0.53 27.10
CA GLY A 382 11.33 -0.39 27.78
C GLY A 382 10.97 -1.87 27.57
N ILE A 383 10.39 -2.20 26.42
CA ILE A 383 10.06 -3.58 26.03
C ILE A 383 11.13 -4.06 25.04
N ASP A 384 11.89 -5.08 25.43
CA ASP A 384 13.01 -5.62 24.65
C ASP A 384 12.63 -6.87 23.81
N ASP A 385 11.37 -7.29 23.84
CA ASP A 385 10.86 -8.49 23.15
C ASP A 385 10.46 -8.17 21.70
N ILE A 386 11.45 -8.15 20.81
CA ILE A 386 11.29 -7.83 19.37
C ILE A 386 11.69 -9.00 18.49
#